data_AF-A0A8T7BKZ7-F1
#
_entry.id   AF-A0A8T7BKZ7-F1
#
_cell.length_a   1.000
_cell.length_b   1.000
_cell.length_c   1.000
_cell.angle_alpha   90.00
_cell.angle_beta   90.00
_cell.angle_gamma   90.00
#
_symmetry.space_group_name_H-M   'P 1'
#
loop_
_entity.id
_entity.type
_entity.pdbx_description
1 polymer ?
#
loop_
_entity_poly.entity_id
_entity_poly.type
_entity_poly.pdbx_seq_one_letter_code
_entity_poly.pdbx_strand_id
1 'polypeptide(L)'
;MMNSSNFKIHQLNNPVYLSALGVAPLVAMSKSFITGLFMGSVFAISLSLTALVVAGMRSMVPNITRLAYLLIVSSACVSVIDWSTQALFYQLHLSVHNY
;
A
#
# COMPACT_ATOMS: atom_id res chain seq x y z
N MET A 1 -10.56 -7.97 -35.18
CA MET A 1 -10.17 -8.64 -33.92
C MET A 1 -8.90 -7.98 -33.40
N MET A 2 -9.04 -6.91 -32.63
CA MET A 2 -7.90 -6.13 -32.11
C MET A 2 -7.27 -6.88 -30.93
N ASN A 3 -5.98 -7.15 -31.09
CA ASN A 3 -5.18 -8.03 -30.27
C ASN A 3 -4.78 -7.35 -28.95
N SER A 4 -5.27 -7.88 -27.84
CA SER A 4 -4.95 -7.46 -26.46
C SER A 4 -3.44 -7.42 -26.15
N SER A 5 -2.61 -8.12 -26.94
CA SER A 5 -1.15 -8.05 -26.80
C SER A 5 -0.57 -6.67 -27.12
N ASN A 6 -1.17 -5.88 -28.04
CA ASN A 6 -0.65 -4.55 -28.39
C ASN A 6 -0.93 -3.52 -27.29
N PHE A 7 -2.09 -3.60 -26.63
CA PHE A 7 -2.43 -2.67 -25.54
C PHE A 7 -1.50 -2.85 -24.34
N LYS A 8 -1.07 -4.08 -24.04
CA LYS A 8 -0.15 -4.37 -22.94
C LYS A 8 1.27 -3.82 -23.18
N ILE A 9 1.73 -3.78 -24.43
CA ILE A 9 3.04 -3.22 -24.81
C ILE A 9 3.04 -1.69 -24.70
N HIS A 10 1.94 -1.03 -25.13
CA HIS A 10 1.81 0.43 -25.00
C HIS A 10 1.77 0.91 -23.55
N GLN A 11 1.15 0.14 -22.65
CA GLN A 11 1.08 0.47 -21.21
C GLN A 11 2.42 0.24 -20.49
N LEU A 12 3.22 -0.75 -20.92
CA LEU A 12 4.56 -1.02 -20.36
C LEU A 12 5.63 -0.01 -20.80
N ASN A 13 5.50 0.62 -21.96
CA ASN A 13 6.51 1.58 -22.45
C ASN A 13 6.41 2.95 -21.78
N ASN A 14 5.35 3.22 -21.01
CA ASN A 14 5.19 4.48 -20.32
C ASN A 14 5.63 4.35 -18.85
N PRO A 15 6.70 5.04 -18.44
CA PRO A 15 7.22 4.97 -17.07
C PRO A 15 6.16 5.37 -16.02
N VAL A 16 5.17 6.18 -16.39
CA VAL A 16 4.09 6.62 -15.49
C VAL A 16 3.14 5.49 -15.09
N TYR A 17 2.83 4.57 -16.01
CA TYR A 17 1.92 3.45 -15.73
C TYR A 17 2.61 2.34 -14.92
N LEU A 18 3.89 2.09 -15.20
CA LEU A 18 4.74 1.21 -14.39
C LEU A 18 4.92 1.75 -12.97
N SER A 19 5.09 3.08 -12.85
CA SER A 19 5.18 3.75 -11.57
C SER A 19 3.88 3.55 -10.78
N ALA A 20 2.73 3.90 -11.35
CA ALA A 20 1.44 3.76 -10.67
C ALA A 20 1.14 2.33 -10.19
N LEU A 21 1.65 1.30 -10.86
CA LEU A 21 1.45 -0.10 -10.49
C LEU A 21 2.27 -0.56 -9.26
N GLY A 22 3.30 0.21 -8.83
CA GLY A 22 4.21 -0.19 -7.76
C GLY A 22 4.74 0.91 -6.83
N VAL A 23 4.39 2.19 -7.06
CA VAL A 23 5.07 3.31 -6.37
C VAL A 23 4.45 3.76 -5.06
N ALA A 24 3.16 3.50 -4.81
CA ALA A 24 2.49 4.03 -3.62
C ALA A 24 3.19 3.69 -2.29
N PRO A 25 3.62 2.42 -2.03
CA PRO A 25 4.30 2.11 -0.78
C PRO A 25 5.76 2.60 -0.76
N LEU A 26 6.46 2.57 -1.90
CA LEU A 26 7.86 2.98 -1.99
C LEU A 26 8.04 4.49 -1.72
N VAL A 27 7.14 5.31 -2.25
CA VAL A 27 7.19 6.77 -2.09
C VAL A 27 6.78 7.19 -0.67
N ALA A 28 5.87 6.45 -0.03
CA ALA A 28 5.48 6.67 1.36
C ALA A 28 6.61 6.33 2.36
N MET A 29 7.31 5.21 2.13
CA MET A 29 8.43 4.77 2.99
C MET A 29 9.65 5.70 2.95
N SER A 30 9.81 6.50 1.90
CA SER A 30 11.00 7.34 1.70
C SER A 30 10.87 8.78 2.26
N LYS A 31 9.74 9.13 2.89
CA LYS A 31 9.49 10.50 3.39
C LYS A 31 10.40 10.89 4.57
N SER A 32 10.72 9.95 5.45
CA SER A 32 11.58 10.18 6.61
C SER A 32 12.04 8.84 7.20
N PHE A 33 13.28 8.76 7.72
CA PHE A 33 13.85 7.50 8.21
C PHE A 33 13.05 6.89 9.37
N ILE A 34 12.60 7.72 10.32
CA ILE A 34 11.77 7.30 11.46
C ILE A 34 10.38 6.83 11.02
N THR A 35 9.72 7.60 10.15
CA THR A 35 8.36 7.29 9.68
C THR A 35 8.36 6.09 8.73
N GLY A 36 9.40 5.94 7.91
CA GLY A 36 9.59 4.81 7.01
C GLY A 36 9.83 3.49 7.77
N LEU A 37 10.62 3.52 8.85
CA LEU A 37 10.79 2.38 9.75
C LEU A 37 9.48 1.95 10.38
N PHE A 38 8.69 2.91 10.88
CA PHE A 38 7.39 2.66 11.48
C PHE A 38 6.40 2.07 10.46
N MET A 39 6.24 2.71 9.31
CA MET A 39 5.35 2.25 8.23
C MET A 39 5.72 0.85 7.72
N GLY A 40 7.02 0.55 7.61
CA GLY A 40 7.49 -0.78 7.21
C GLY A 40 7.22 -1.88 8.22
N SER A 41 7.41 -1.60 9.50
CA SER A 41 7.08 -2.54 10.57
C SER A 41 5.58 -2.86 10.57
N VAL A 42 4.74 -1.83 10.45
CA VAL A 42 3.29 -2.00 10.44
C VAL A 42 2.81 -2.78 9.20
N PHE A 43 3.39 -2.50 8.02
CA PHE A 43 3.09 -3.24 6.80
C PHE A 43 3.48 -4.73 6.91
N ALA A 44 4.65 -5.04 7.46
CA ALA A 44 5.11 -6.41 7.66
C ALA A 44 4.22 -7.20 8.64
N ILE A 45 3.79 -6.55 9.73
CA ILE A 45 2.88 -7.14 10.72
C ILE A 45 1.50 -7.38 10.09
N SER A 46 0.96 -6.39 9.36
CA SER A 46 -0.33 -6.50 8.68
C SER A 46 -0.36 -7.63 7.64
N LEU A 47 0.71 -7.77 6.85
CA LEU A 47 0.84 -8.85 5.87
C LEU A 47 0.87 -10.23 6.54
N SER A 48 1.62 -10.35 7.64
CA SER A 48 1.74 -11.61 8.41
C SER A 48 0.38 -12.04 8.99
N LEU A 49 -0.36 -11.09 9.57
CA LEU A 49 -1.68 -11.35 10.14
C LEU A 49 -2.70 -11.70 9.05
N THR A 50 -2.69 -10.96 7.94
CA THR A 50 -3.61 -11.20 6.81
C THR A 50 -3.32 -12.55 6.14
N ALA A 51 -2.04 -12.92 5.99
CA ALA A 51 -1.64 -14.21 5.44
C ALA A 51 -2.12 -15.40 6.29
N LEU A 52 -2.10 -15.27 7.62
CA LEU A 52 -2.62 -16.29 8.55
C LEU A 52 -4.15 -16.47 8.42
N VAL A 53 -4.89 -15.37 8.37
CA VAL A 53 -6.36 -15.38 8.21
C VAL A 53 -6.75 -16.00 6.85
N VAL A 54 -6.05 -15.63 5.78
CA VAL A 54 -6.30 -16.15 4.43
C VAL A 54 -5.89 -17.63 4.30
N ALA A 55 -4.87 -18.08 5.04
CA ALA A 55 -4.53 -19.49 5.11
C ALA A 55 -5.65 -20.33 5.75
N GLY A 56 -6.35 -19.79 6.75
CA GLY A 56 -7.52 -20.43 7.39
C GLY A 56 -8.77 -20.46 6.50
N MET A 57 -9.01 -19.40 5.72
CA MET A 57 -10.18 -19.30 4.82
C MET A 57 -9.98 -19.97 3.44
N ARG A 58 -8.99 -20.84 3.30
CA ARG A 58 -8.58 -21.48 2.03
C ARG A 58 -9.69 -22.22 1.27
N SER A 59 -10.82 -22.52 1.91
CA SER A 59 -11.90 -23.33 1.31
C SER A 59 -12.93 -22.56 0.47
N MET A 60 -12.96 -21.22 0.51
CA MET A 60 -14.07 -20.44 -0.10
C MET A 60 -13.66 -19.43 -1.19
N VAL A 61 -12.37 -19.25 -1.51
CA VAL A 61 -11.92 -18.13 -2.36
C VAL A 61 -11.33 -18.59 -3.71
N PRO A 62 -11.92 -18.21 -4.86
CA PRO A 62 -11.39 -18.52 -6.19
C PRO A 62 -10.01 -17.88 -6.44
N ASN A 63 -9.20 -18.54 -7.29
CA ASN A 63 -7.75 -18.29 -7.40
C ASN A 63 -7.35 -16.89 -7.92
N ILE A 64 -8.27 -16.17 -8.57
CA ILE A 64 -8.02 -14.86 -9.21
C ILE A 64 -8.05 -13.68 -8.21
N THR A 65 -8.82 -13.78 -7.13
CA THR A 65 -9.05 -12.66 -6.18
C THR A 65 -8.10 -12.64 -5.00
N ARG A 66 -7.26 -13.66 -4.80
CA ARG A 66 -6.39 -13.75 -3.61
C ARG A 66 -5.38 -12.60 -3.53
N LEU A 67 -4.78 -12.21 -4.65
CA LEU A 67 -3.85 -11.08 -4.67
C LEU A 67 -4.58 -9.76 -4.35
N ALA A 68 -5.74 -9.55 -4.97
CA ALA A 68 -6.57 -8.36 -4.71
C ALA A 68 -7.03 -8.30 -3.25
N TYR A 69 -7.49 -9.41 -2.68
CA TYR A 69 -7.97 -9.49 -1.30
C TYR A 69 -6.86 -9.17 -0.28
N LEU A 70 -5.65 -9.74 -0.46
CA LEU A 70 -4.50 -9.46 0.40
C LEU A 70 -4.11 -7.97 0.36
N LEU A 71 -4.17 -7.34 -0.82
CA LEU A 71 -3.86 -5.91 -0.99
C LEU A 71 -4.95 -5.01 -0.41
N ILE A 72 -6.22 -5.32 -0.60
CA ILE A 72 -7.32 -4.49 -0.09
C ILE A 72 -7.36 -4.52 1.44
N VAL A 73 -7.18 -5.71 2.05
CA VAL A 73 -7.16 -5.86 3.51
C VAL A 73 -5.96 -5.12 4.12
N SER A 74 -4.76 -5.28 3.54
CA SER A 74 -3.58 -4.56 4.02
C SER A 74 -3.68 -3.05 3.81
N SER A 75 -4.26 -2.60 2.67
CA SER A 75 -4.50 -1.19 2.36
C SER A 75 -5.47 -0.53 3.34
N ALA A 76 -6.54 -1.21 3.72
CA ALA A 76 -7.53 -0.64 4.63
C ALA A 76 -6.97 -0.38 6.03
N CYS A 77 -6.17 -1.33 6.56
CA CYS A 77 -5.49 -1.13 7.84
C CYS A 77 -4.49 0.04 7.77
N VAL A 78 -3.60 0.04 6.76
CA VAL A 78 -2.57 1.08 6.66
C VAL A 78 -3.16 2.49 6.50
N SER A 79 -4.31 2.64 5.83
CA SER A 79 -5.01 3.93 5.72
C SER A 79 -5.35 4.57 7.07
N VAL A 80 -5.74 3.77 8.07
CA VAL A 80 -6.05 4.28 9.41
C VAL A 80 -4.81 4.84 10.10
N ILE A 81 -3.67 4.17 9.92
CA ILE A 81 -2.39 4.58 10.52
C ILE A 81 -1.81 5.78 9.80
N ASP A 82 -1.99 5.85 8.47
CA ASP A 82 -1.56 6.99 7.66
C ASP A 82 -2.29 8.27 8.10
N TRP A 83 -3.62 8.19 8.29
CA TRP A 83 -4.43 9.27 8.86
C TRP A 83 -4.01 9.64 10.30
N SER A 84 -3.75 8.64 11.14
CA SER A 84 -3.29 8.88 12.51
C SER A 84 -1.93 9.58 12.56
N THR A 85 -1.01 9.23 11.65
CA THR A 85 0.32 9.83 11.58
C THR A 85 0.24 11.28 11.10
N GLN A 86 -0.59 11.54 10.09
CA GLN A 86 -0.82 12.89 9.58
C GLN A 86 -1.40 13.83 10.65
N ALA A 87 -2.28 13.32 11.53
CA ALA A 87 -2.80 14.07 12.66
C ALA A 87 -1.72 14.48 13.67
N LEU A 88 -0.76 13.60 13.99
CA LEU A 88 0.33 13.93 14.93
C LEU A 88 1.29 15.00 14.37
N PHE A 89 1.63 14.92 13.08
CA PHE A 89 2.47 15.93 12.44
C PHE A 89 1.76 17.29 12.31
N TYR A 90 0.44 17.30 12.09
CA TYR A 90 -0.35 18.52 12.08
C TYR A 90 -0.33 19.23 13.45
N GLN A 91 -0.48 18.47 14.55
CA GLN A 91 -0.44 19.01 15.92
C GLN A 91 0.94 19.59 16.28
N LEU A 92 2.02 18.96 15.82
CA LEU A 92 3.38 19.45 16.02
C LEU A 92 3.67 20.71 15.19
N HIS A 93 3.16 20.81 13.95
CA HIS A 93 3.37 21.98 13.10
C HIS A 93 2.69 23.24 13.65
N LEU A 94 1.48 23.10 14.20
CA LEU A 94 0.77 24.19 14.89
C LEU A 94 1.48 24.64 16.17
N SER A 95 2.15 23.72 16.86
CA SER A 95 2.88 24.04 18.10
C SER A 95 4.21 24.76 17.84
N VAL A 96 4.82 24.65 16.65
CA VAL A 96 6.12 25.28 16.34
C VAL A 96 5.99 26.68 15.74
N HIS A 97 4.89 27.00 15.06
CA HIS A 97 4.64 28.35 14.51
C HIS A 97 4.09 29.34 15.56
N ASN A 98 3.83 28.90 16.79
CA ASN A 98 3.38 29.75 17.89
C ASN A 98 4.54 30.19 18.83
N TYR A 99 5.71 30.46 18.25
CA TYR A 99 6.86 31.14 18.88
C TYR A 99 7.54 32.05 17.86
#